data_AF-A0A359CBH3-F1
#
_entry.id   AF-A0A359CBH3-F1
#
_cell.length_a   1.000
_cell.length_b   1.000
_cell.length_c   1.000
_cell.angle_alpha   90.00
_cell.angle_beta   90.00
_cell.angle_gamma   90.00
#
_symmetry.space_group_name_H-M   'P 1'
#
loop_
_entity.id
_entity.type
_entity.pdbx_description
1 polymer ?
#
loop_
_entity_poly.entity_id
_entity_poly.type
_entity_poly.pdbx_seq_one_letter_code
_entity_poly.pdbx_strand_id
1 'polypeptide(L)'
;MRIDILTLFPGIFAGPLDYSILARAKEAGLLSVAVHDLREYAGGRHRVTDEPPYGGGGGMVMKPEPIFAGVEAIRERFGPGKAILLSPQGEILTPRLARSLAAEGHLILICGRY
;
A
#
# COMPACT_ATOMS: atom_id res chain seq x y z
N MET A 1 3.07 3.71 15.67
CA MET A 1 2.64 4.05 14.28
C MET A 1 2.20 2.78 13.57
N ARG A 2 1.21 2.88 12.67
CA ARG A 2 0.80 1.79 11.77
C ARG A 2 1.05 2.12 10.30
N ILE A 3 1.55 1.15 9.54
CA ILE A 3 1.75 1.25 8.08
C ILE A 3 1.13 0.03 7.41
N ASP A 4 0.20 0.24 6.51
CA ASP A 4 -0.39 -0.78 5.66
C ASP A 4 0.08 -0.58 4.23
N ILE A 5 0.59 -1.64 3.60
CA ILE A 5 1.13 -1.61 2.24
C ILE A 5 0.20 -2.44 1.36
N LEU A 6 -0.45 -1.82 0.40
CA LEU A 6 -1.33 -2.49 -0.56
C LEU A 6 -0.60 -2.67 -1.89
N THR A 7 -0.35 -3.93 -2.27
CA THR A 7 0.54 -4.25 -3.39
C THR A 7 0.14 -5.53 -4.12
N LEU A 8 0.52 -5.64 -5.39
CA LEU A 8 0.45 -6.90 -6.14
C LEU A 8 1.59 -7.87 -5.81
N PHE A 9 2.59 -7.47 -5.02
CA PHE A 9 3.78 -8.29 -4.76
C PHE A 9 4.16 -8.29 -3.28
N PRO A 10 3.35 -8.92 -2.40
CA PRO A 10 3.61 -8.92 -0.97
C PRO A 10 4.98 -9.52 -0.61
N GLY A 11 5.42 -10.54 -1.35
CA GLY A 11 6.70 -11.23 -1.11
C GLY A 11 7.95 -10.34 -1.23
N ILE A 12 7.89 -9.19 -1.91
CA ILE A 12 9.03 -8.25 -2.01
C ILE A 12 9.34 -7.62 -0.64
N PHE A 13 8.34 -7.52 0.23
CA PHE A 13 8.49 -6.93 1.56
C PHE A 13 8.96 -7.93 2.61
N ALA A 14 8.96 -9.23 2.29
CA ALA A 14 9.53 -10.27 3.14
C ALA A 14 11.05 -10.11 3.17
N GLY A 15 11.62 -10.02 4.37
CA GLY A 15 13.05 -9.77 4.56
C GLY A 15 13.36 -8.33 4.95
N PRO A 16 13.24 -7.31 4.07
CA PRO A 16 13.56 -5.93 4.42
C PRO A 16 12.86 -5.43 5.70
N LEU A 17 11.63 -5.89 5.94
CA LEU A 17 10.85 -5.52 7.13
C LEU A 17 11.13 -6.40 8.36
N ASP A 18 11.84 -7.50 8.21
CA ASP A 18 11.94 -8.58 9.20
C ASP A 18 13.27 -8.65 9.93
N TYR A 19 14.19 -7.72 9.63
CA TYR A 19 15.52 -7.70 10.23
C TYR A 19 15.86 -6.34 10.86
N SER A 20 16.89 -6.36 11.72
CA SER A 20 17.53 -5.17 12.30
C SER A 20 16.55 -4.26 13.04
N ILE A 21 16.67 -2.94 12.87
CA ILE A 21 15.92 -1.91 13.60
C ILE A 21 14.40 -2.03 13.39
N LEU A 22 13.95 -2.47 12.21
CA LEU A 22 12.53 -2.64 11.92
C LEU A 22 11.95 -3.82 12.68
N ALA A 23 12.66 -4.96 12.74
CA ALA A 23 12.26 -6.11 13.55
C ALA A 23 12.11 -5.73 15.04
N ARG A 24 13.14 -5.07 15.60
CA ARG A 24 13.12 -4.61 17.00
C ARG A 24 11.98 -3.65 17.29
N ALA A 25 11.68 -2.73 16.37
CA ALA A 25 10.57 -1.79 16.52
C ALA A 25 9.20 -2.50 16.50
N LYS A 26 9.03 -3.56 15.69
CA LYS A 26 7.83 -4.40 15.69
C LYS A 26 7.70 -5.19 16.99
N GLU A 27 8.77 -5.84 17.44
CA GLU A 27 8.81 -6.61 18.70
C GLU A 27 8.51 -5.73 19.93
N ALA A 28 9.02 -4.49 19.92
CA ALA A 28 8.75 -3.51 20.97
C ALA A 28 7.36 -2.85 20.87
N GLY A 29 6.54 -3.19 19.86
CA GLY A 29 5.21 -2.61 19.65
C GLY A 29 5.21 -1.13 19.21
N LEU A 30 6.35 -0.58 18.81
CA LEU A 30 6.48 0.82 18.38
C LEU A 30 6.00 1.02 16.94
N LEU A 31 6.10 -0.04 16.13
CA LEU A 31 5.76 -0.06 14.73
C LEU A 31 4.91 -1.29 14.39
N SER A 32 3.78 -1.09 13.72
CA SER A 32 3.00 -2.18 13.10
C SER A 32 3.05 -2.01 11.59
N VAL A 33 3.57 -3.00 10.86
CA VAL A 33 3.55 -3.03 9.40
C VAL A 33 2.77 -4.23 8.92
N ALA A 34 1.80 -4.02 8.03
CA ALA A 34 1.05 -5.07 7.36
C ALA A 34 1.16 -4.92 5.84
N VAL A 35 1.33 -6.05 5.15
CA VAL A 35 1.41 -6.09 3.68
C VAL A 35 0.21 -6.86 3.18
N HIS A 36 -0.57 -6.22 2.31
CA HIS A 36 -1.83 -6.71 1.79
C HIS A 36 -1.70 -7.02 0.31
N ASP A 37 -2.09 -8.22 -0.08
CA ASP A 37 -2.15 -8.60 -1.48
C ASP A 37 -3.41 -7.99 -2.11
N LEU A 38 -3.22 -7.05 -3.03
CA LEU A 38 -4.33 -6.36 -3.70
C LEU A 38 -5.29 -7.34 -4.39
N ARG A 39 -4.80 -8.50 -4.83
CA ARG A 39 -5.61 -9.52 -5.51
C ARG A 39 -6.68 -10.11 -4.60
N GLU A 40 -6.54 -10.03 -3.27
CA GLU A 40 -7.56 -10.49 -2.32
C GLU A 40 -8.82 -9.61 -2.32
N TYR A 41 -8.70 -8.36 -2.78
CA TYR A 41 -9.79 -7.39 -2.87
C TYR A 41 -10.40 -7.32 -4.27
N ALA A 42 -9.88 -8.11 -5.22
CA ALA A 42 -10.41 -8.19 -6.57
C ALA A 42 -11.59 -9.16 -6.65
N GLY A 43 -12.65 -8.73 -7.32
CA GLY A 43 -13.82 -9.56 -7.58
C GLY A 43 -13.58 -10.65 -8.62
N GLY A 44 -14.48 -11.63 -8.65
CA GLY A 44 -14.53 -12.68 -9.67
C GLY A 44 -13.49 -13.79 -9.50
N ARG A 45 -13.67 -14.88 -10.25
CA ARG A 45 -12.85 -16.10 -10.15
C ARG A 45 -11.36 -15.87 -10.42
N HIS A 46 -11.05 -14.93 -11.31
CA HIS A 46 -9.69 -14.67 -11.78
C HIS A 46 -8.96 -13.59 -10.99
N ARG A 47 -9.64 -12.90 -10.05
CA ARG A 47 -9.06 -11.84 -9.20
C ARG A 47 -8.29 -10.80 -10.02
N VAL A 48 -8.92 -10.33 -11.10
CA VAL A 48 -8.32 -9.38 -12.05
C VAL A 48 -8.20 -8.01 -11.40
N THR A 49 -7.01 -7.41 -11.47
CA THR A 49 -6.67 -6.14 -10.81
C THR A 49 -6.35 -5.01 -11.77
N ASP A 50 -6.44 -5.26 -13.07
CA ASP A 50 -6.05 -4.35 -14.14
C ASP A 50 -6.97 -4.49 -15.36
N GLU A 51 -7.03 -3.43 -16.17
CA GLU A 51 -7.76 -3.42 -17.42
C GLU A 51 -7.06 -2.51 -18.45
N PRO A 52 -7.28 -2.72 -19.76
CA PRO A 52 -6.76 -1.82 -20.77
C PRO A 52 -7.27 -0.39 -20.55
N PRO A 53 -6.45 0.65 -20.82
CA PRO A 53 -6.90 2.02 -20.70
C PRO A 53 -8.05 2.32 -21.68
N TYR A 54 -9.09 3.00 -21.19
CA TYR A 54 -10.11 3.57 -22.06
C TYR A 54 -9.48 4.59 -23.03
N GLY A 55 -9.94 4.59 -24.28
CA GLY A 55 -9.34 5.40 -25.35
C GLY A 55 -8.18 4.72 -26.09
N GLY A 56 -7.75 3.52 -25.65
CA GLY A 56 -6.67 2.77 -26.27
C GLY A 56 -5.28 3.22 -25.82
N GLY A 57 -4.24 2.61 -26.39
CA GLY A 57 -2.85 2.76 -25.97
C GLY A 57 -2.23 1.43 -25.57
N GLY A 58 -0.92 1.43 -25.33
CA GLY A 58 -0.21 0.24 -24.86
C GLY A 58 -0.30 0.10 -23.34
N GLY A 59 -0.31 -1.14 -22.86
CA GLY A 59 -0.23 -1.44 -21.43
C GLY A 59 -1.58 -1.65 -20.75
N MET A 60 -1.54 -1.70 -19.42
CA MET A 60 -2.67 -1.94 -18.54
C MET A 60 -2.74 -0.82 -17.50
N VAL A 61 -3.91 -0.62 -16.89
CA VAL A 61 -4.11 0.31 -15.78
C VAL A 61 -4.75 -0.46 -14.64
N MET A 62 -4.33 -0.21 -13.42
CA MET A 62 -4.95 -0.84 -12.25
C MET A 62 -6.43 -0.46 -12.16
N LYS A 63 -7.25 -1.48 -11.94
CA LYS A 63 -8.68 -1.32 -11.69
C LYS A 63 -8.92 -0.53 -10.41
N PRO A 64 -9.88 0.41 -10.39
CA PRO A 64 -10.20 1.16 -9.18
C PRO A 64 -10.79 0.26 -8.09
N GLU A 65 -11.68 -0.67 -8.44
CA GLU A 65 -12.51 -1.41 -7.48
C GLU A 65 -11.69 -2.18 -6.43
N PRO A 66 -10.63 -2.95 -6.80
CA PRO A 66 -9.79 -3.63 -5.81
C PRO A 66 -9.01 -2.65 -4.91
N ILE A 67 -8.60 -1.49 -5.43
CA ILE A 67 -7.86 -0.48 -4.66
C ILE A 67 -8.77 0.12 -3.59
N PHE A 68 -9.98 0.55 -3.97
CA PHE A 68 -10.94 1.11 -3.03
C PHE A 68 -11.35 0.07 -1.99
N ALA A 69 -11.72 -1.14 -2.41
CA ALA A 69 -12.09 -2.21 -1.50
C ALA A 69 -10.97 -2.55 -0.49
N GLY A 70 -9.71 -2.59 -0.94
CA GLY A 70 -8.56 -2.81 -0.07
C GLY A 70 -8.36 -1.70 0.96
N VAL A 71 -8.40 -0.44 0.52
CA VAL A 71 -8.26 0.71 1.42
C VAL A 71 -9.39 0.79 2.43
N GLU A 72 -10.63 0.52 2.01
CA GLU A 72 -11.81 0.51 2.87
C GLU A 72 -11.73 -0.60 3.92
N ALA A 73 -11.38 -1.83 3.52
CA ALA A 73 -11.21 -2.93 4.45
C ALA A 73 -10.13 -2.66 5.51
N ILE A 74 -9.01 -2.03 5.11
CA ILE A 74 -7.95 -1.61 6.04
C ILE A 74 -8.48 -0.57 7.03
N ARG A 75 -9.25 0.43 6.55
CA ARG A 75 -9.81 1.49 7.39
C ARG A 75 -10.87 0.99 8.35
N GLU A 76 -11.72 0.06 7.91
CA GLU A 76 -12.72 -0.57 8.77
C GLU A 76 -12.04 -1.31 9.93
N ARG A 77 -10.95 -2.04 9.63
CA ARG A 77 -10.26 -2.85 10.64
C ARG A 77 -9.37 -2.05 11.59
N PHE A 78 -8.71 -1.01 11.10
CA PHE A 78 -7.65 -0.32 11.84
C PHE A 78 -7.88 1.18 12.04
N GLY A 79 -9.07 1.67 11.66
CA GLY A 79 -9.44 3.08 11.76
C GLY A 79 -8.94 3.93 10.59
N PRO A 80 -9.25 5.24 10.60
CA PRO A 80 -8.88 6.14 9.52
C PRO A 80 -7.36 6.15 9.31
N GLY A 81 -6.95 6.17 8.06
CA GLY A 81 -5.55 6.17 7.64
C GLY A 81 -5.35 7.05 6.42
N LYS A 82 -4.21 7.73 6.37
CA LYS A 82 -3.81 8.57 5.24
C LYS A 82 -3.37 7.66 4.10
N ALA A 83 -4.19 7.59 3.05
CA ALA A 83 -3.91 6.83 1.85
C ALA A 83 -2.97 7.62 0.94
N ILE A 84 -1.88 6.98 0.49
CA ILE A 84 -0.82 7.58 -0.32
C ILE A 84 -0.57 6.66 -1.51
N LEU A 85 -0.81 7.17 -2.72
CA LEU A 85 -0.41 6.50 -3.95
C LEU A 85 1.07 6.78 -4.23
N LEU A 86 1.87 5.72 -4.32
CA LEU A 86 3.26 5.82 -4.73
C LEU A 86 3.32 5.97 -6.25
N SER A 87 3.75 7.14 -6.72
CA SER A 87 3.74 7.50 -8.14
C SER A 87 4.96 8.36 -8.49
N PRO A 88 5.55 8.18 -9.70
CA PRO A 88 6.64 9.03 -10.18
C PRO A 88 6.19 10.49 -10.45
N GLN A 89 4.90 10.74 -10.58
CA GLN A 89 4.31 12.08 -10.68
C GLN A 89 4.06 12.74 -9.30
N GLY A 90 4.32 12.03 -8.20
CA GLY A 90 4.06 12.50 -6.85
C GLY A 90 5.09 13.51 -6.32
N GLU A 91 4.84 14.02 -5.11
CA GLU A 91 5.80 14.87 -4.39
C GLU A 91 7.07 14.07 -4.06
N ILE A 92 8.24 14.70 -4.27
CA ILE A 92 9.54 14.08 -3.97
C ILE A 92 9.66 13.84 -2.46
N LEU A 93 10.03 12.61 -2.07
CA LEU A 93 10.27 12.26 -0.68
C LEU A 93 11.53 12.97 -0.15
N THR A 94 11.32 14.02 0.64
CA THR A 94 12.38 14.73 1.37
C THR A 94 12.41 14.31 2.85
N PRO A 95 13.51 14.54 3.58
CA PRO A 95 13.53 14.33 5.03
C PRO A 95 12.44 15.12 5.78
N ARG A 96 12.06 16.29 5.27
CA ARG A 96 10.96 17.09 5.82
C ARG A 96 9.62 16.38 5.64
N LEU A 97 9.33 15.91 4.43
CA LEU A 97 8.11 15.17 4.14
C LEU A 97 8.05 13.86 4.96
N ALA A 98 9.16 13.13 5.02
CA ALA A 98 9.26 11.90 5.81
C ALA A 98 8.93 12.12 7.30
N ARG A 99 9.43 13.22 7.91
CA ARG A 99 9.09 13.58 9.29
C ARG A 99 7.62 13.94 9.46
N SER A 100 7.03 14.64 8.49
CA SER A 100 5.60 14.96 8.52
C SER A 100 4.74 13.70 8.41
N LEU A 101 5.10 12.77 7.52
CA LEU A 101 4.42 11.49 7.40
C LEU A 101 4.64 10.62 8.65
N ALA A 102 5.81 10.72 9.28
CA ALA A 102 6.12 10.02 10.52
C ALA A 102 5.30 10.52 11.74
N ALA A 103 4.66 11.69 11.64
CA ALA A 103 3.74 12.17 12.68
C ALA A 103 2.31 11.61 12.53
N GLU A 104 2.00 10.96 11.40
CA GLU A 104 0.69 10.34 11.16
C GLU A 104 0.55 9.05 11.96
N GLY A 105 -0.62 8.82 12.57
CA GLY A 105 -0.88 7.61 13.34
C GLY A 105 -0.95 6.34 12.47
N HIS A 106 -1.47 6.48 11.26
CA HIS A 106 -1.76 5.38 10.33
C HIS A 106 -1.57 5.83 8.87
N LEU A 107 -0.69 5.14 8.15
CA LEU A 107 -0.44 5.33 6.73
C LEU A 107 -0.88 4.10 5.93
N ILE A 108 -1.52 4.32 4.77
CA ILE A 108 -1.87 3.28 3.81
C ILE A 108 -1.14 3.58 2.50
N LEU A 109 -0.11 2.81 2.18
CA LEU A 109 0.73 2.99 1.00
C LEU A 109 0.23 2.10 -0.14
N ILE A 110 -0.21 2.71 -1.22
CA ILE A 110 -0.72 2.02 -2.42
C ILE A 110 0.44 1.92 -3.42
N CYS A 111 0.89 0.70 -3.69
CA CYS A 111 1.94 0.44 -4.67
C CYS A 111 1.35 0.31 -6.07
N GLY A 112 1.50 1.36 -6.88
CA GLY A 112 1.11 1.35 -8.29
C GLY A 112 1.86 0.30 -9.11
N ARG A 113 1.21 -0.20 -10.16
CA ARG A 113 1.75 -1.12 -11.16
C ARG A 113 1.14 -0.83 -12.54
N TYR A 114 1.79 -1.42 -13.54
CA TYR A 114 1.57 -1.22 -14.97
C TYR A 114 1.98 0.19 -15.43
#